data_AF-A0A8D0H451-F1
#
_entry.id   AF-A0A8D0H451-F1
#
_cell.length_a   1.000
_cell.length_b   1.000
_cell.length_c   1.000
_cell.angle_alpha   90.00
_cell.angle_beta   90.00
_cell.angle_gamma   90.00
#
_symmetry.space_group_name_H-M   'P 1'
#
loop_
_entity.id
_entity.type
_entity.pdbx_description
1 polymer ?
#
loop_
_entity_poly.entity_id
_entity_poly.type
_entity_poly.pdbx_seq_one_letter_code
_entity_poly.pdbx_strand_id
1 'polypeptide(L)'
;MPELISVHEFVSQTQEDLSSPTTSSFTSHMGKCRSTICSLEEALDLDRAVLHKMKKAVKAEYASGQDLVSHLEAHITAQERFSSNYLTDGDEQLAGAFTSFAEFFRELLAPVKSLLQNLCHNINFPLDSLLKADLKEIKGEFKKPFEKACKDYDSKLTKIEKEKRELAKQYGMVRTEVMGGEIAEEMEKERRMFQLHMCEYLIKVNEIKTKKGVDLLQNHIKHCNSQFNFFQECLRTTENLKEFVEKLTPTLQSMKVRQEEEKKQLCSLRDELKAALQLEQKEHALPRDESVDSETAGLGSITRMMEGVTLHFLPPWLLPGAGG
;
A
#
# COMPACT_ATOMS: atom_id res chain seq x y z
N MET A 1 -34.28 -14.72 14.32
CA MET A 1 -33.54 -13.68 13.57
C MET A 1 -34.54 -12.58 13.20
N PRO A 2 -34.15 -11.30 13.17
CA PRO A 2 -35.03 -10.25 12.67
C PRO A 2 -35.45 -10.58 11.23
N GLU A 3 -36.74 -10.44 10.91
CA GLU A 3 -37.19 -10.51 9.52
C GLU A 3 -36.68 -9.28 8.77
N LEU A 4 -35.89 -9.50 7.71
CA LEU A 4 -35.35 -8.43 6.86
C LEU A 4 -36.16 -8.35 5.57
N ILE A 5 -36.20 -7.16 4.97
CA ILE A 5 -36.86 -6.94 3.68
C ILE A 5 -35.81 -6.91 2.56
N SER A 6 -36.05 -7.65 1.48
CA SER A 6 -35.19 -7.57 0.29
C SER A 6 -35.49 -6.31 -0.53
N VAL A 7 -34.56 -5.88 -1.39
CA VAL A 7 -34.80 -4.74 -2.30
C VAL A 7 -36.00 -5.00 -3.21
N HIS A 8 -36.14 -6.21 -3.73
CA HIS A 8 -37.28 -6.60 -4.58
C HIS A 8 -38.60 -6.53 -3.82
N GLU A 9 -38.65 -7.05 -2.59
CA GLU A 9 -39.83 -6.99 -1.73
C GLU A 9 -40.17 -5.54 -1.37
N PHE A 10 -39.19 -4.72 -1.00
CA PHE A 10 -39.40 -3.29 -0.71
C PHE A 10 -39.98 -2.56 -1.93
N VAL A 11 -39.45 -2.78 -3.13
CA VAL A 11 -39.96 -2.18 -4.37
C VAL A 11 -41.41 -2.61 -4.63
N SER A 12 -41.70 -3.90 -4.52
CA SER A 12 -43.06 -4.43 -4.71
C SER A 12 -44.05 -3.83 -3.72
N GLN A 13 -43.71 -3.81 -2.42
CA GLN A 13 -44.57 -3.29 -1.36
C GLN A 13 -44.78 -1.78 -1.50
N THR A 14 -43.75 -1.04 -1.89
CA THR A 14 -43.84 0.42 -2.10
C THR A 14 -44.67 0.74 -3.34
N GLN A 15 -44.55 -0.04 -4.41
CA GLN A 15 -45.32 0.14 -5.64
C GLN A 15 -46.81 -0.15 -5.42
N GLU A 16 -47.13 -1.21 -4.67
CA GLU A 16 -48.49 -1.52 -4.24
C GLU A 16 -49.08 -0.34 -3.45
N ASP A 17 -48.37 0.15 -2.43
CA ASP A 17 -48.78 1.32 -1.64
C ASP A 17 -48.89 2.62 -2.45
N LEU A 18 -48.09 2.77 -3.51
CA LEU A 18 -48.20 3.88 -4.44
C LEU A 18 -49.49 3.82 -5.27
N SER A 19 -49.87 2.63 -5.71
CA SER A 19 -51.06 2.42 -6.52
C SER A 19 -52.37 2.40 -5.71
N SER A 20 -52.37 1.81 -4.51
CA SER A 20 -53.57 1.58 -3.69
C SER A 20 -53.25 1.79 -2.20
N PRO A 21 -53.13 3.06 -1.73
CA PRO A 21 -52.63 3.36 -0.39
C PRO A 21 -53.55 2.88 0.75
N THR A 22 -54.85 2.78 0.53
CA THR A 22 -55.85 2.41 1.55
C THR A 22 -55.99 0.91 1.76
N THR A 23 -55.57 0.08 0.80
CA THR A 23 -55.61 -1.39 0.87
C THR A 23 -54.23 -2.03 1.02
N SER A 24 -53.17 -1.22 0.96
CA SER A 24 -51.78 -1.64 1.07
C SER A 24 -51.43 -2.25 2.41
N SER A 25 -50.54 -3.24 2.38
CA SER A 25 -49.98 -3.89 3.58
C SER A 25 -48.59 -3.36 3.98
N PHE A 26 -48.13 -2.25 3.38
CA PHE A 26 -46.79 -1.70 3.59
C PHE A 26 -46.46 -1.42 5.07
N THR A 27 -47.45 -0.98 5.85
CA THR A 27 -47.27 -0.66 7.28
C THR A 27 -46.77 -1.86 8.09
N SER A 28 -47.19 -3.09 7.74
CA SER A 28 -46.70 -4.33 8.36
C SER A 28 -45.22 -4.61 8.06
N HIS A 29 -44.69 -4.07 6.96
CA HIS A 29 -43.30 -4.25 6.51
C HIS A 29 -42.34 -3.18 7.05
N MET A 30 -42.86 -2.07 7.61
CA MET A 30 -42.01 -0.98 8.11
C MET A 30 -41.04 -1.42 9.21
N GLY A 31 -41.42 -2.39 10.04
CA GLY A 31 -40.52 -3.01 11.03
C GLY A 31 -39.35 -3.75 10.40
N LYS A 32 -39.60 -4.47 9.28
CA LYS A 32 -38.56 -5.15 8.49
C LYS A 32 -37.61 -4.14 7.83
N CYS A 33 -38.14 -3.03 7.31
CA CYS A 33 -37.33 -1.94 6.75
C CYS A 33 -36.34 -1.38 7.77
N ARG A 34 -36.81 -1.05 8.99
CA ARG A 34 -35.95 -0.56 10.09
C ARG A 34 -34.88 -1.57 10.46
N SER A 35 -35.27 -2.84 10.62
CA SER A 35 -34.34 -3.94 10.93
C SER A 35 -33.27 -4.13 9.85
N THR A 36 -33.67 -3.96 8.59
CA THR A 36 -32.76 -4.05 7.43
C THR A 36 -31.73 -2.94 7.43
N ILE A 37 -32.13 -1.70 7.70
CA ILE A 37 -31.16 -0.59 7.83
C ILE A 37 -30.21 -0.82 9.00
N CYS A 38 -30.70 -1.27 10.16
CA CYS A 38 -29.81 -1.63 11.28
C CYS A 38 -28.77 -2.68 10.89
N SER A 39 -29.18 -3.75 10.21
CA SER A 39 -28.27 -4.80 9.74
C SER A 39 -27.26 -4.30 8.70
N LEU A 40 -27.71 -3.45 7.77
CA LEU A 40 -26.83 -2.84 6.76
C LEU A 40 -25.79 -1.90 7.39
N GLU A 41 -26.17 -1.12 8.40
CA GLU A 41 -25.25 -0.25 9.14
C GLU A 41 -24.17 -1.04 9.87
N GLU A 42 -24.54 -2.13 10.55
CA GLU A 42 -23.58 -3.01 11.23
C GLU A 42 -22.58 -3.61 10.24
N ALA A 43 -23.07 -4.12 9.09
CA ALA A 43 -22.22 -4.66 8.04
C ALA A 43 -21.27 -3.59 7.46
N LEU A 44 -21.77 -2.38 7.20
CA LEU A 44 -20.96 -1.28 6.66
C LEU A 44 -19.91 -0.77 7.65
N ASP A 45 -20.20 -0.75 8.95
CA ASP A 45 -19.23 -0.36 9.98
C ASP A 45 -18.12 -1.43 10.14
N LEU A 46 -18.45 -2.72 9.99
CA LEU A 46 -17.44 -3.79 9.91
C LEU A 46 -16.54 -3.65 8.68
N ASP A 47 -17.13 -3.45 7.50
CA ASP A 47 -16.38 -3.28 6.25
C ASP A 47 -15.48 -2.06 6.29
N ARG A 48 -15.98 -0.94 6.83
CA ARG A 48 -15.22 0.29 7.04
C ARG A 48 -13.94 0.02 7.85
N ALA A 49 -14.02 -0.78 8.92
CA ALA A 49 -12.86 -1.08 9.75
C ALA A 49 -11.78 -1.84 8.96
N VAL A 50 -12.18 -2.81 8.11
CA VAL A 50 -11.27 -3.57 7.25
C VAL A 50 -10.67 -2.68 6.17
N LEU A 51 -11.49 -1.87 5.48
CA LEU A 51 -11.04 -0.94 4.44
C LEU A 51 -10.05 0.10 5.00
N HIS A 52 -10.24 0.56 6.24
CA HIS A 52 -9.26 1.44 6.90
C HIS A 52 -7.91 0.78 7.13
N LYS A 53 -7.91 -0.50 7.56
CA LYS A 53 -6.66 -1.27 7.72
C LYS A 53 -5.95 -1.43 6.38
N MET A 54 -6.70 -1.80 5.33
CA MET A 54 -6.18 -1.92 3.96
C MET A 54 -5.54 -0.61 3.50
N LYS A 55 -6.26 0.51 3.62
CA LYS A 55 -5.73 1.84 3.28
C LYS A 55 -4.47 2.20 4.06
N LYS A 56 -4.41 1.86 5.35
CA LYS A 56 -3.21 2.11 6.17
C LYS A 56 -2.01 1.31 5.65
N ALA A 57 -2.22 0.05 5.30
CA ALA A 57 -1.17 -0.81 4.73
C ALA A 57 -0.67 -0.26 3.38
N VAL A 58 -1.58 0.05 2.45
CA VAL A 58 -1.23 0.59 1.12
C VAL A 58 -0.51 1.94 1.22
N LYS A 59 -0.86 2.78 2.20
CA LYS A 59 -0.10 4.01 2.50
C LYS A 59 1.31 3.74 3.00
N ALA A 60 1.49 2.72 3.84
CA ALA A 60 2.81 2.32 4.34
C ALA A 60 3.66 1.73 3.21
N GLU A 61 3.08 0.90 2.33
CA GLU A 61 3.73 0.41 1.11
C GLU A 61 4.22 1.57 0.25
N TYR A 62 3.35 2.54 -0.05
CA TYR A 62 3.71 3.73 -0.82
C TYR A 62 4.85 4.52 -0.17
N ALA A 63 4.78 4.77 1.15
CA ALA A 63 5.83 5.48 1.88
C ALA A 63 7.17 4.74 1.80
N SER A 64 7.18 3.42 2.04
CA SER A 64 8.39 2.61 1.93
C SER A 64 8.99 2.62 0.52
N GLY A 65 8.13 2.69 -0.51
CA GLY A 65 8.55 2.82 -1.89
C GLY A 65 9.19 4.18 -2.19
N GLN A 66 8.66 5.26 -1.60
CA GLN A 66 9.29 6.58 -1.71
C GLN A 66 10.68 6.58 -1.07
N ASP A 67 10.81 5.98 0.12
CA ASP A 67 12.11 5.84 0.79
C ASP A 67 13.09 5.04 -0.09
N LEU A 68 12.64 3.94 -0.71
CA LEU A 68 13.45 3.17 -1.64
C LEU A 68 13.93 4.03 -2.83
N VAL A 69 13.03 4.82 -3.43
CA VAL A 69 13.38 5.73 -4.53
C VAL A 69 14.48 6.69 -4.09
N SER A 70 14.33 7.35 -2.94
CA SER A 70 15.33 8.29 -2.43
C SER A 70 16.67 7.62 -2.13
N HIS A 71 16.67 6.41 -1.55
CA HIS A 71 17.90 5.67 -1.30
C HIS A 71 18.61 5.24 -2.59
N LEU A 72 17.87 4.80 -3.60
CA LEU A 72 18.42 4.47 -4.92
C LEU A 72 19.03 5.70 -5.59
N GLU A 73 18.36 6.85 -5.54
CA GLU A 73 18.89 8.11 -6.06
C GLU A 73 20.21 8.52 -5.37
N ALA A 74 20.27 8.43 -4.04
CA ALA A 74 21.48 8.71 -3.28
C ALA A 74 22.62 7.74 -3.65
N HIS A 75 22.32 6.45 -3.83
CA HIS A 75 23.30 5.45 -4.24
C HIS A 75 23.86 5.74 -5.63
N ILE A 76 22.99 6.05 -6.61
CA ILE A 76 23.38 6.45 -7.97
C ILE A 76 24.33 7.65 -7.92
N THR A 77 23.96 8.71 -7.17
CA THR A 77 24.80 9.90 -7.04
C THR A 77 26.18 9.59 -6.44
N ALA A 78 26.24 8.68 -5.45
CA ALA A 78 27.51 8.26 -4.86
C ALA A 78 28.38 7.49 -5.87
N GLN A 79 27.79 6.61 -6.68
CA GLN A 79 28.51 5.88 -7.73
C GLN A 79 29.03 6.80 -8.83
N GLU A 80 28.25 7.78 -9.27
CA GLU A 80 28.68 8.77 -10.28
C GLU A 80 29.84 9.62 -9.79
N ARG A 81 29.81 10.03 -8.50
CA ARG A 81 30.93 10.75 -7.88
C ARG A 81 32.18 9.89 -7.82
N PHE A 82 32.02 8.61 -7.47
CA PHE A 82 33.17 7.70 -7.40
C PHE A 82 33.77 7.41 -8.79
N SER A 83 32.92 7.27 -9.80
CA SER A 83 33.34 7.24 -11.21
C SER A 83 34.15 8.48 -11.59
N SER A 84 33.67 9.67 -11.21
CA SER A 84 34.35 10.94 -11.48
C SER A 84 35.74 11.05 -10.83
N ASN A 85 35.91 10.49 -9.63
CA ASN A 85 37.21 10.41 -8.97
C ASN A 85 38.19 9.53 -9.77
N TYR A 86 37.77 8.34 -10.20
CA TYR A 86 38.62 7.47 -11.03
C TYR A 86 38.97 8.09 -12.37
N LEU A 87 38.04 8.83 -12.97
CA LEU A 87 38.33 9.55 -14.21
C LEU A 87 39.43 10.62 -14.00
N THR A 88 39.41 11.30 -12.85
CA THR A 88 40.43 12.29 -12.46
C THR A 88 41.78 11.62 -12.21
N ASP A 89 41.80 10.42 -11.63
CA ASP A 89 43.00 9.62 -11.37
C ASP A 89 43.55 8.92 -12.64
N GLY A 90 42.86 9.05 -13.78
CA GLY A 90 43.24 8.45 -15.07
C GLY A 90 42.82 6.98 -15.24
N ASP A 91 42.01 6.44 -14.32
CA ASP A 91 41.57 5.06 -14.30
C ASP A 91 40.22 4.88 -15.06
N GLU A 92 40.26 5.11 -16.37
CA GLU A 92 39.07 5.14 -17.24
C GLU A 92 38.22 3.85 -17.18
N GLN A 93 38.86 2.69 -16.96
CA GLN A 93 38.14 1.40 -16.88
C GLN A 93 37.27 1.32 -15.62
N LEU A 94 37.78 1.76 -14.47
CA LEU A 94 37.01 1.78 -13.22
C LEU A 94 35.93 2.85 -13.26
N ALA A 95 36.25 4.03 -13.79
CA ALA A 95 35.29 5.10 -14.01
C ALA A 95 34.10 4.61 -14.86
N GLY A 96 34.39 4.03 -16.04
CA GLY A 96 33.38 3.47 -16.92
C GLY A 96 32.51 2.42 -16.22
N ALA A 97 33.12 1.51 -15.44
CA ALA A 97 32.37 0.49 -14.72
C ALA A 97 31.38 1.06 -13.70
N PHE A 98 31.82 2.02 -12.87
CA PHE A 98 30.93 2.68 -11.90
C PHE A 98 29.83 3.50 -12.56
N THR A 99 30.11 4.15 -13.70
CA THR A 99 29.09 4.83 -14.51
C THR A 99 28.02 3.86 -14.99
N SER A 100 28.40 2.70 -15.54
CA SER A 100 27.43 1.70 -16.02
C SER A 100 26.59 1.10 -14.88
N PHE A 101 27.15 0.89 -13.69
CA PHE A 101 26.35 0.48 -12.54
C PHE A 101 25.35 1.56 -12.11
N ALA A 102 25.76 2.84 -12.12
CA ALA A 102 24.87 3.96 -11.81
C ALA A 102 23.72 4.07 -12.84
N GLU A 103 24.02 3.88 -14.12
CA GLU A 103 23.03 3.82 -15.20
C GLU A 103 22.02 2.69 -15.00
N PHE A 104 22.47 1.49 -14.65
CA PHE A 104 21.59 0.36 -14.34
C PHE A 104 20.56 0.70 -13.23
N PHE A 105 21.02 1.26 -12.11
CA PHE A 105 20.10 1.65 -11.03
C PHE A 105 19.17 2.79 -11.46
N ARG A 106 19.63 3.70 -12.33
CA ARG A 106 18.79 4.76 -12.89
C ARG A 106 17.70 4.21 -13.80
N GLU A 107 18.01 3.20 -14.61
CA GLU A 107 17.01 2.49 -15.41
C GLU A 107 15.97 1.79 -14.54
N LEU A 108 16.37 1.19 -13.40
CA LEU A 108 15.44 0.57 -12.44
C LEU A 108 14.55 1.57 -11.71
N LEU A 109 14.98 2.83 -11.54
CA LEU A 109 14.17 3.84 -10.86
C LEU A 109 12.87 4.16 -11.59
N ALA A 110 12.88 4.17 -12.93
CA ALA A 110 11.70 4.47 -13.74
C ALA A 110 10.52 3.50 -13.49
N PRO A 111 10.69 2.17 -13.60
CA PRO A 111 9.63 1.21 -13.30
C PRO A 111 9.20 1.28 -11.82
N VAL A 112 10.11 1.50 -10.87
CA VAL A 112 9.75 1.66 -9.43
C VAL A 112 8.82 2.86 -9.23
N LYS A 113 9.20 4.03 -9.76
CA LYS A 113 8.37 5.25 -9.66
C LYS A 113 7.01 5.05 -10.32
N SER A 114 6.97 4.42 -11.49
CA SER A 114 5.74 4.09 -12.21
C SER A 114 4.84 3.15 -11.38
N LEU A 115 5.39 2.11 -10.76
CA LEU A 115 4.64 1.19 -9.93
C LEU A 115 4.00 1.90 -8.72
N LEU A 116 4.75 2.79 -8.06
CA LEU A 116 4.22 3.57 -6.92
C LEU A 116 3.11 4.53 -7.32
N GLN A 117 3.24 5.18 -8.49
CA GLN A 117 2.14 5.98 -9.04
C GLN A 117 0.91 5.11 -9.30
N ASN A 118 1.08 3.92 -9.89
CA ASN A 118 -0.03 3.00 -10.13
C ASN A 118 -0.67 2.48 -8.83
N LEU A 119 0.11 2.21 -7.78
CA LEU A 119 -0.42 1.87 -6.45
C LEU A 119 -1.30 3.00 -5.91
N CYS A 120 -0.86 4.25 -6.09
CA CYS A 120 -1.65 5.40 -5.69
C CYS A 120 -2.96 5.53 -6.47
N HIS A 121 -2.88 5.57 -7.79
CA HIS A 121 -4.01 5.74 -8.71
C HIS A 121 -5.03 4.61 -8.61
N ASN A 122 -4.57 3.36 -8.60
CA ASN A 122 -5.46 2.22 -8.64
C ASN A 122 -5.96 1.83 -7.24
N ILE A 123 -5.18 1.99 -6.17
CA ILE A 123 -5.59 1.48 -4.84
C ILE A 123 -5.86 2.61 -3.84
N ASN A 124 -4.88 3.47 -3.57
CA ASN A 124 -5.04 4.49 -2.52
C ASN A 124 -6.17 5.46 -2.79
N PHE A 125 -6.29 6.02 -4.01
CA PHE A 125 -7.34 6.99 -4.32
C PHE A 125 -8.76 6.38 -4.24
N PRO A 126 -9.04 5.22 -4.85
CA PRO A 126 -10.35 4.59 -4.69
C PRO A 126 -10.70 4.25 -3.24
N LEU A 127 -9.74 3.75 -2.45
CA LEU A 127 -9.95 3.53 -1.01
C LEU A 127 -10.20 4.83 -0.25
N ASP A 128 -9.49 5.91 -0.56
CA ASP A 128 -9.70 7.22 0.07
C ASP A 128 -11.09 7.77 -0.25
N SER A 129 -11.49 7.70 -1.52
CA SER A 129 -12.82 8.11 -2.01
C SER A 129 -13.94 7.33 -1.31
N LEU A 130 -13.87 5.99 -1.33
CA LEU A 130 -14.87 5.12 -0.69
C LEU A 130 -15.04 5.40 0.81
N LEU A 131 -13.92 5.59 1.53
CA LEU A 131 -13.94 5.80 2.99
C LEU A 131 -14.38 7.22 3.38
N LYS A 132 -13.93 8.26 2.66
CA LYS A 132 -14.16 9.66 3.02
C LYS A 132 -15.42 10.26 2.40
N ALA A 133 -15.79 9.83 1.21
CA ALA A 133 -17.02 10.25 0.54
C ALA A 133 -18.13 9.27 0.91
N ASP A 134 -18.21 8.13 0.23
CA ASP A 134 -19.42 7.30 0.24
C ASP A 134 -19.81 6.76 1.64
N LEU A 135 -18.87 6.13 2.35
CA LEU A 135 -19.17 5.57 3.68
C LEU A 135 -19.46 6.67 4.70
N LYS A 136 -18.88 7.85 4.57
CA LYS A 136 -19.13 8.98 5.47
C LYS A 136 -20.52 9.58 5.20
N GLU A 137 -20.85 9.74 3.93
CA GLU A 137 -22.11 10.28 3.42
C GLU A 137 -23.30 9.42 3.88
N ILE A 138 -23.25 8.09 3.74
CA ILE A 138 -24.37 7.21 4.14
C ILE A 138 -24.75 7.34 5.62
N LYS A 139 -23.75 7.47 6.51
CA LYS A 139 -23.97 7.61 7.97
C LYS A 139 -24.55 8.97 8.35
N GLY A 140 -24.31 10.00 7.55
CA GLY A 140 -24.71 11.38 7.83
C GLY A 140 -25.96 11.82 7.07
N GLU A 141 -25.93 11.70 5.75
CA GLU A 141 -26.87 12.31 4.82
C GLU A 141 -28.08 11.43 4.52
N PHE A 142 -27.94 10.09 4.60
CA PHE A 142 -29.05 9.17 4.29
C PHE A 142 -29.68 8.57 5.55
N LYS A 143 -28.87 8.19 6.55
CA LYS A 143 -29.38 7.64 7.80
C LYS A 143 -30.25 8.62 8.57
N LYS A 144 -29.82 9.89 8.72
CA LYS A 144 -30.54 10.87 9.53
C LYS A 144 -31.94 11.19 8.98
N PRO A 145 -32.14 11.42 7.67
CA PRO A 145 -33.48 11.59 7.11
C PRO A 145 -34.36 10.36 7.29
N PHE A 146 -33.82 9.15 7.12
CA PHE A 146 -34.57 7.92 7.37
C PHE A 146 -35.02 7.79 8.83
N GLU A 147 -34.12 8.00 9.79
CA GLU A 147 -34.47 7.98 11.23
C GLU A 147 -35.50 9.04 11.59
N LYS A 148 -35.39 10.23 10.98
CA LYS A 148 -36.38 11.30 11.15
C LYS A 148 -37.74 10.87 10.62
N ALA A 149 -37.81 10.34 9.40
CA ALA A 149 -39.08 9.86 8.83
C ALA A 149 -39.71 8.71 9.63
N CYS A 150 -38.90 7.82 10.20
CA CYS A 150 -39.39 6.83 11.16
C CYS A 150 -40.09 7.49 12.36
N LYS A 151 -39.42 8.46 13.00
CA LYS A 151 -39.95 9.15 14.18
C LYS A 151 -41.17 10.00 13.87
N ASP A 152 -41.17 10.69 12.75
CA ASP A 152 -42.28 11.53 12.29
C ASP A 152 -43.51 10.65 12.02
N TYR A 153 -43.32 9.49 11.37
CA TYR A 153 -44.37 8.49 11.17
C TYR A 153 -44.94 7.99 12.51
N ASP A 154 -44.09 7.51 13.43
CA ASP A 154 -44.55 6.96 14.72
C ASP A 154 -45.28 8.02 15.57
N SER A 155 -44.80 9.28 15.52
CA SER A 155 -45.41 10.41 16.22
C SER A 155 -46.78 10.78 15.65
N LYS A 156 -46.91 10.82 14.32
CA LYS A 156 -48.18 11.11 13.63
C LYS A 156 -49.20 10.00 13.88
N LEU A 157 -48.78 8.73 13.81
CA LEU A 157 -49.64 7.59 14.09
C LEU A 157 -50.19 7.65 15.53
N THR A 158 -49.32 7.87 16.52
CA THR A 158 -49.72 8.00 17.92
C THR A 158 -50.71 9.15 18.14
N LYS A 159 -50.50 10.28 17.44
CA LYS A 159 -51.39 11.45 17.52
C LYS A 159 -52.79 11.12 16.95
N ILE A 160 -52.85 10.53 15.76
CA ILE A 160 -54.13 10.15 15.13
C ILE A 160 -54.88 9.12 15.99
N GLU A 161 -54.19 8.10 16.50
CA GLU A 161 -54.81 7.10 17.38
C GLU A 161 -55.40 7.72 18.65
N LYS A 162 -54.71 8.72 19.23
CA LYS A 162 -55.20 9.45 20.40
C LYS A 162 -56.41 10.31 20.06
N GLU A 163 -56.35 11.09 18.98
CA GLU A 163 -57.43 11.97 18.54
C GLU A 163 -58.70 11.17 18.21
N LYS A 164 -58.57 10.06 17.46
CA LYS A 164 -59.71 9.20 17.12
C LYS A 164 -60.29 8.49 18.35
N ARG A 165 -59.45 8.08 19.32
CA ARG A 165 -59.90 7.51 20.60
C ARG A 165 -60.65 8.52 21.46
N GLU A 166 -60.21 9.78 21.50
CA GLU A 166 -60.89 10.87 22.22
C GLU A 166 -62.21 11.24 21.55
N LEU A 167 -62.25 11.31 20.22
CA LEU A 167 -63.46 11.53 19.43
C LEU A 167 -64.51 10.44 19.74
N ALA A 168 -64.12 9.16 19.70
CA ALA A 168 -65.02 8.04 20.01
C ALA A 168 -65.65 8.14 21.42
N LYS A 169 -64.88 8.63 22.41
CA LYS A 169 -65.38 8.87 23.78
C LYS A 169 -66.37 10.02 23.86
N GLN A 170 -66.15 11.09 23.09
CA GLN A 170 -67.03 12.28 23.11
C GLN A 170 -68.40 12.00 22.46
N TYR A 171 -68.46 11.18 21.43
CA TYR A 171 -69.72 10.85 20.73
C TYR A 171 -70.53 9.69 21.36
N GLY A 172 -70.09 9.16 22.51
CA GLY A 172 -70.80 8.07 23.19
C GLY A 172 -70.93 6.78 22.36
N MET A 173 -70.08 6.62 21.33
CA MET A 173 -70.15 5.48 20.42
C MET A 173 -69.56 4.25 21.10
N VAL A 174 -70.41 3.23 21.31
CA VAL A 174 -70.00 1.89 21.81
C VAL A 174 -69.26 1.08 20.72
N ARG A 175 -69.20 1.59 19.49
CA ARG A 175 -68.55 0.92 18.36
C ARG A 175 -67.20 1.55 18.05
N THR A 176 -66.17 0.89 18.57
CA THR A 176 -64.73 1.16 18.44
C THR A 176 -64.22 0.89 17.02
N GLU A 177 -64.82 1.45 15.98
CA GLU A 177 -64.35 1.23 14.61
C GLU A 177 -63.81 2.55 14.06
N VAL A 178 -62.58 2.88 14.45
CA VAL A 178 -61.79 3.85 13.70
C VAL A 178 -61.56 3.24 12.32
N MET A 179 -62.11 3.82 11.27
CA MET A 179 -61.95 3.27 9.92
C MET A 179 -60.47 3.30 9.55
N GLY A 180 -59.87 2.13 9.35
CA GLY A 180 -58.46 2.02 8.95
C GLY A 180 -58.12 2.81 7.68
N GLY A 181 -59.11 2.99 6.79
CA GLY A 181 -58.99 3.83 5.60
C GLY A 181 -58.74 5.32 5.90
N GLU A 182 -59.40 5.90 6.90
CA GLU A 182 -59.18 7.30 7.28
C GLU A 182 -57.78 7.51 7.87
N ILE A 183 -57.32 6.58 8.71
CA ILE A 183 -55.95 6.59 9.22
C ILE A 183 -54.95 6.47 8.06
N ALA A 184 -55.23 5.60 7.08
CA ALA A 184 -54.33 5.40 5.93
C ALA A 184 -54.17 6.66 5.07
N GLU A 185 -55.24 7.42 4.87
CA GLU A 185 -55.23 8.72 4.18
C GLU A 185 -54.47 9.79 4.99
N GLU A 186 -54.79 9.94 6.28
CA GLU A 186 -54.13 10.94 7.14
C GLU A 186 -52.62 10.64 7.38
N MET A 187 -52.20 9.38 7.23
CA MET A 187 -50.81 8.92 7.34
C MET A 187 -50.05 8.93 6.00
N GLU A 188 -50.70 9.27 4.87
CA GLU A 188 -50.10 9.12 3.56
C GLU A 188 -48.79 9.90 3.41
N LYS A 189 -48.77 11.16 3.88
CA LYS A 189 -47.59 12.01 3.77
C LYS A 189 -46.38 11.40 4.50
N GLU A 190 -46.53 11.00 5.75
CA GLU A 190 -45.46 10.43 6.56
C GLU A 190 -45.02 9.06 6.02
N ARG A 191 -45.97 8.25 5.51
CA ARG A 191 -45.67 6.97 4.85
C ARG A 191 -44.84 7.15 3.58
N ARG A 192 -45.17 8.15 2.75
CA ARG A 192 -44.40 8.51 1.55
C ARG A 192 -42.99 8.99 1.89
N MET A 193 -42.85 9.83 2.92
CA MET A 193 -41.54 10.29 3.39
C MET A 193 -40.67 9.13 3.90
N PHE A 194 -41.26 8.17 4.61
CA PHE A 194 -40.56 6.95 5.02
C PHE A 194 -40.08 6.14 3.82
N GLN A 195 -40.97 5.86 2.86
CA GLN A 195 -40.65 5.12 1.64
C GLN A 195 -39.54 5.80 0.84
N LEU A 196 -39.61 7.12 0.67
CA LEU A 196 -38.61 7.91 -0.05
C LEU A 196 -37.23 7.74 0.59
N HIS A 197 -37.08 8.02 1.88
CA HIS A 197 -35.78 7.95 2.53
C HIS A 197 -35.26 6.51 2.67
N MET A 198 -36.14 5.52 2.78
CA MET A 198 -35.74 4.11 2.68
C MET A 198 -35.17 3.80 1.28
N CYS A 199 -35.83 4.27 0.23
CA CYS A 199 -35.39 4.09 -1.15
C CYS A 199 -34.03 4.77 -1.41
N GLU A 200 -33.87 6.03 -1.02
CA GLU A 200 -32.61 6.77 -1.13
C GLU A 200 -31.47 6.06 -0.40
N TYR A 201 -31.72 5.56 0.82
CA TYR A 201 -30.74 4.81 1.58
C TYR A 201 -30.35 3.51 0.85
N LEU A 202 -31.32 2.72 0.36
CA LEU A 202 -31.05 1.47 -0.37
C LEU A 202 -30.27 1.72 -1.67
N ILE A 203 -30.57 2.81 -2.40
CA ILE A 203 -29.82 3.23 -3.59
C ILE A 203 -28.35 3.48 -3.19
N LYS A 204 -28.11 4.28 -2.15
CA LYS A 204 -26.74 4.59 -1.71
C LYS A 204 -25.98 3.35 -1.22
N VAL A 205 -26.63 2.45 -0.50
CA VAL A 205 -26.05 1.15 -0.09
C VAL A 205 -25.64 0.33 -1.32
N ASN A 206 -26.48 0.31 -2.35
CA ASN A 206 -26.19 -0.44 -3.57
C ASN A 206 -25.01 0.16 -4.35
N GLU A 207 -24.90 1.49 -4.41
CA GLU A 207 -23.72 2.18 -4.97
C GLU A 207 -22.45 1.81 -4.20
N ILE A 208 -22.49 1.86 -2.87
CA ILE A 208 -21.36 1.47 -2.01
C ILE A 208 -21.00 0.01 -2.24
N LYS A 209 -21.99 -0.89 -2.38
CA LYS A 209 -21.78 -2.31 -2.66
C LYS A 209 -21.03 -2.54 -3.97
N THR A 210 -21.38 -1.81 -5.03
CA THR A 210 -20.67 -1.86 -6.31
C THR A 210 -19.23 -1.35 -6.15
N LYS A 211 -19.05 -0.19 -5.53
CA LYS A 211 -17.73 0.44 -5.34
C LYS A 211 -16.77 -0.40 -4.50
N LYS A 212 -17.22 -0.93 -3.36
CA LYS A 212 -16.38 -1.74 -2.46
C LYS A 212 -16.15 -3.17 -2.96
N GLY A 213 -17.00 -3.66 -3.86
CA GLY A 213 -16.94 -5.00 -4.42
C GLY A 213 -16.30 -5.02 -5.80
N VAL A 214 -17.11 -4.79 -6.83
CA VAL A 214 -16.72 -4.95 -8.24
C VAL A 214 -15.64 -3.94 -8.61
N ASP A 215 -15.83 -2.66 -8.32
CA ASP A 215 -14.91 -1.61 -8.78
C ASP A 215 -13.55 -1.72 -8.05
N LEU A 216 -13.57 -2.00 -6.74
CA LEU A 216 -12.35 -2.22 -5.97
C LEU A 216 -11.56 -3.43 -6.49
N LEU A 217 -12.23 -4.54 -6.83
CA LEU A 217 -11.55 -5.70 -7.44
C LEU A 217 -10.97 -5.38 -8.83
N GLN A 218 -11.70 -4.65 -9.68
CA GLN A 218 -11.18 -4.21 -10.97
C GLN A 218 -9.93 -3.33 -10.80
N ASN A 219 -9.93 -2.47 -9.78
CA ASN A 219 -8.79 -1.65 -9.43
C ASN A 219 -7.57 -2.47 -8.94
N HIS A 220 -7.80 -3.53 -8.16
CA HIS A 220 -6.76 -4.49 -7.81
C HIS A 220 -6.19 -5.21 -9.05
N ILE A 221 -7.05 -5.64 -9.97
CA ILE A 221 -6.61 -6.26 -11.24
C ILE A 221 -5.73 -5.30 -12.04
N LYS A 222 -6.11 -4.03 -12.15
CA LYS A 222 -5.27 -3.00 -12.81
C LYS A 222 -3.91 -2.87 -12.13
N HIS A 223 -3.87 -2.84 -10.80
CA HIS A 223 -2.62 -2.76 -10.05
C HIS A 223 -1.75 -4.02 -10.25
N CYS A 224 -2.33 -5.22 -10.25
CA CYS A 224 -1.59 -6.46 -10.55
C CYS A 224 -0.99 -6.43 -11.96
N ASN A 225 -1.72 -5.93 -12.96
CA ASN A 225 -1.17 -5.75 -14.30
C ASN A 225 0.00 -4.75 -14.32
N SER A 226 -0.08 -3.66 -13.56
CA SER A 226 1.05 -2.75 -13.37
C SER A 226 2.25 -3.44 -12.71
N GLN A 227 2.03 -4.34 -11.75
CA GLN A 227 3.09 -5.14 -11.12
C GLN A 227 3.74 -6.10 -12.12
N PHE A 228 2.96 -6.78 -12.97
CA PHE A 228 3.51 -7.65 -14.00
C PHE A 228 4.39 -6.89 -15.00
N ASN A 229 3.94 -5.71 -15.45
CA ASN A 229 4.74 -4.86 -16.33
C ASN A 229 6.03 -4.39 -15.63
N PHE A 230 5.94 -3.99 -14.35
CA PHE A 230 7.09 -3.63 -13.54
C PHE A 230 8.13 -4.76 -13.50
N PHE A 231 7.70 -5.99 -13.20
CA PHE A 231 8.61 -7.14 -13.13
C PHE A 231 9.25 -7.47 -14.48
N GLN A 232 8.49 -7.36 -15.57
CA GLN A 232 9.02 -7.58 -16.92
C GLN A 232 10.07 -6.53 -17.30
N GLU A 233 9.84 -5.26 -16.97
CA GLU A 233 10.81 -4.20 -17.21
C GLU A 233 12.08 -4.40 -16.36
N CYS A 234 11.94 -4.72 -15.08
CA CYS A 234 13.07 -5.02 -14.20
C CYS A 234 13.88 -6.24 -14.68
N LEU A 235 13.22 -7.29 -15.16
CA LEU A 235 13.88 -8.48 -15.70
C LEU A 235 14.75 -8.11 -16.91
N ARG A 236 14.18 -7.36 -17.86
CA ARG A 236 14.92 -6.90 -19.06
C ARG A 236 16.14 -6.04 -18.69
N THR A 237 16.00 -5.11 -17.75
CA THR A 237 17.14 -4.29 -17.28
C THR A 237 18.20 -5.15 -16.56
N THR A 238 17.78 -6.19 -15.85
CA THR A 238 18.70 -7.12 -15.17
C THR A 238 19.47 -8.02 -16.15
N GLU A 239 18.86 -8.40 -17.27
CA GLU A 239 19.54 -9.15 -18.33
C GLU A 239 20.69 -8.34 -18.93
N ASN A 240 20.48 -7.04 -19.17
CA ASN A 240 21.55 -6.13 -19.62
C ASN A 240 22.69 -6.04 -18.60
N LEU A 241 22.37 -5.94 -17.31
CA LEU A 241 23.38 -5.93 -16.24
C LEU A 241 24.19 -7.22 -16.22
N LYS A 242 23.52 -8.38 -16.40
CA LYS A 242 24.19 -9.68 -16.41
C LYS A 242 25.27 -9.72 -17.50
N GLU A 243 24.93 -9.30 -18.72
CA GLU A 243 25.90 -9.25 -19.83
C GLU A 243 27.06 -8.30 -19.51
N PHE A 244 26.79 -7.14 -18.91
CA PHE A 244 27.82 -6.19 -18.48
C PHE A 244 28.76 -6.80 -17.43
N VAL A 245 28.22 -7.49 -16.40
CA VAL A 245 29.01 -8.13 -15.33
C VAL A 245 29.90 -9.24 -15.89
N GLU A 246 29.39 -10.05 -16.83
CA GLU A 246 30.16 -11.10 -17.49
C GLU A 246 31.37 -10.53 -18.26
N LYS A 247 31.21 -9.37 -18.91
CA LYS A 247 32.31 -8.67 -19.61
C LYS A 247 33.28 -7.95 -18.66
N LEU A 248 32.78 -7.38 -17.56
CA LEU A 248 33.58 -6.62 -16.61
C LEU A 248 34.51 -7.51 -15.76
N THR A 249 34.02 -8.70 -15.38
CA THR A 249 34.74 -9.63 -14.48
C THR A 249 36.18 -9.95 -14.93
N PRO A 250 36.46 -10.40 -16.17
CA PRO A 250 37.83 -10.68 -16.59
C PRO A 250 38.71 -9.43 -16.64
N THR A 251 38.14 -8.27 -17.00
CA THR A 251 38.85 -6.99 -16.98
C THR A 251 39.35 -6.65 -15.57
N LEU A 252 38.48 -6.76 -14.56
CA LEU A 252 38.85 -6.54 -13.16
C LEU A 252 39.90 -7.53 -12.66
N GLN A 253 39.82 -8.80 -13.08
CA GLN A 253 40.83 -9.81 -12.75
C GLN A 253 42.20 -9.43 -13.32
N SER A 254 42.26 -9.00 -14.58
CA SER A 254 43.49 -8.54 -15.23
C SER A 254 44.07 -7.29 -14.55
N MET A 255 43.22 -6.31 -14.21
CA MET A 255 43.65 -5.12 -13.46
C MET A 255 44.27 -5.49 -12.11
N LYS A 256 43.63 -6.40 -11.36
CA LYS A 256 44.13 -6.85 -10.06
C LYS A 256 45.49 -7.55 -10.17
N VAL A 257 45.69 -8.38 -11.20
CA VAL A 257 46.99 -9.02 -11.46
C VAL A 257 48.07 -7.98 -11.71
N ARG A 258 47.78 -6.96 -12.53
CA ARG A 258 48.72 -5.86 -12.82
C ARG A 258 49.11 -5.09 -11.56
N GLN A 259 48.14 -4.74 -10.73
CA GLN A 259 48.38 -4.03 -9.46
C GLN A 259 49.24 -4.87 -8.49
N GLU A 260 49.04 -6.19 -8.44
CA GLU A 260 49.89 -7.06 -7.61
C GLU A 260 51.31 -7.18 -8.16
N GLU A 261 51.49 -7.16 -9.49
CA GLU A 261 52.81 -7.11 -10.14
C GLU A 261 53.55 -5.80 -9.80
N GLU A 262 52.88 -4.65 -9.95
CA GLU A 262 53.42 -3.33 -9.59
C GLU A 262 53.82 -3.27 -8.12
N LYS A 263 52.98 -3.80 -7.22
CA LYS A 263 53.28 -3.91 -5.81
C LYS A 263 54.51 -4.79 -5.53
N LYS A 264 54.66 -5.92 -6.23
CA LYS A 264 55.87 -6.77 -6.11
C LYS A 264 57.12 -6.02 -6.56
N GLN A 265 57.06 -5.30 -7.68
CA GLN A 265 58.17 -4.49 -8.17
C GLN A 265 58.57 -3.42 -7.15
N LEU A 266 57.59 -2.70 -6.57
CA LEU A 266 57.83 -1.73 -5.52
C LEU A 266 58.44 -2.36 -4.26
N CYS A 267 58.04 -3.59 -3.88
CA CYS A 267 58.65 -4.30 -2.77
C CYS A 267 60.12 -4.63 -3.04
N SER A 268 60.43 -5.18 -4.23
CA SER A 268 61.82 -5.49 -4.62
C SER A 268 62.68 -4.23 -4.62
N LEU A 269 62.22 -3.15 -5.25
CA LEU A 269 62.94 -1.87 -5.29
C LEU A 269 63.17 -1.30 -3.89
N ARG A 270 62.16 -1.34 -3.02
CA ARG A 270 62.30 -0.92 -1.61
C ARG A 270 63.40 -1.72 -0.91
N ASP A 271 63.46 -3.03 -1.13
CA ASP A 271 64.43 -3.91 -0.46
C ASP A 271 65.85 -3.69 -0.99
N GLU A 272 66.00 -3.45 -2.29
CA GLU A 272 67.27 -3.04 -2.91
C GLU A 272 67.76 -1.69 -2.38
N LEU A 273 66.89 -0.67 -2.33
CA LEU A 273 67.22 0.65 -1.80
C LEU A 273 67.66 0.58 -0.32
N LYS A 274 66.99 -0.26 0.48
CA LYS A 274 67.39 -0.50 1.87
C LYS A 274 68.77 -1.15 1.97
N ALA A 275 69.05 -2.14 1.12
CA ALA A 275 70.35 -2.80 1.10
C ALA A 275 71.49 -1.85 0.69
N ALA A 276 71.27 -1.01 -0.32
CA ALA A 276 72.23 0.00 -0.77
C ALA A 276 72.57 1.00 0.35
N LEU A 277 71.55 1.52 1.05
CA LEU A 277 71.76 2.44 2.17
C LEU A 277 72.49 1.80 3.37
N GLN A 278 72.30 0.50 3.60
CA GLN A 278 73.05 -0.24 4.63
C GLN A 278 74.52 -0.44 4.26
N LEU A 279 74.84 -0.59 2.98
CA LEU A 279 76.21 -0.69 2.49
C LEU A 279 76.96 0.63 2.64
N GLU A 280 76.34 1.76 2.30
CA GLU A 280 76.93 3.09 2.50
C GLU A 280 77.20 3.38 3.99
N GLN A 281 76.29 2.97 4.89
CA GLN A 281 76.51 3.08 6.34
C GLN A 281 77.66 2.21 6.84
N LYS A 282 77.91 1.05 6.22
CA LYS A 282 79.04 0.16 6.55
C LYS A 282 80.36 0.61 5.94
N GLU A 283 80.37 1.21 4.75
CA GLU A 283 81.62 1.75 4.18
C GLU A 283 82.13 2.98 4.95
N HIS A 284 81.23 3.74 5.58
CA HIS A 284 81.61 4.79 6.53
C HIS A 284 82.01 4.28 7.92
N ALA A 285 81.83 2.99 8.20
CA ALA A 285 82.10 2.40 9.49
C ALA A 285 82.94 1.14 9.35
N LEU A 286 84.28 1.24 9.48
CA LEU A 286 85.16 0.25 10.14
C LEU A 286 86.62 0.78 10.28
N PRO A 287 87.41 0.42 11.31
CA PRO A 287 87.04 -0.33 12.53
C PRO A 287 87.45 0.34 13.86
N ARG A 288 86.66 0.08 14.91
CA ARG A 288 87.20 -0.26 16.24
C ARG A 288 86.50 -1.51 16.76
N ASP A 289 87.27 -2.21 17.56
CA ASP A 289 87.37 -3.66 17.68
C ASP A 289 86.27 -4.35 18.50
N GLU A 290 86.27 -5.67 18.32
CA GLU A 290 85.86 -6.75 19.24
C GLU A 290 84.38 -7.15 19.50
N SER A 291 84.16 -8.42 19.12
CA SER A 291 83.58 -9.53 19.90
C SER A 291 82.05 -9.75 19.99
N VAL A 292 81.61 -10.79 19.27
CA VAL A 292 80.86 -11.99 19.72
C VAL A 292 79.77 -11.80 20.80
N ASP A 293 78.48 -11.97 20.45
CA ASP A 293 77.75 -13.23 20.71
C ASP A 293 76.34 -13.30 20.08
N SER A 294 75.92 -14.54 19.85
CA SER A 294 74.60 -15.10 19.45
C SER A 294 73.41 -14.51 20.26
N GLU A 295 72.13 -14.41 19.84
CA GLU A 295 71.22 -15.50 19.46
C GLU A 295 69.80 -14.95 19.07
N THR A 296 69.29 -15.42 17.93
CA THR A 296 67.91 -15.68 17.43
C THR A 296 66.60 -14.95 17.86
N ALA A 297 65.87 -14.56 16.79
CA ALA A 297 64.48 -14.92 16.40
C ALA A 297 63.23 -14.25 17.02
N GLY A 298 62.34 -13.79 16.13
CA GLY A 298 60.93 -13.49 16.44
C GLY A 298 60.14 -12.73 15.36
N LEU A 299 60.02 -13.26 14.14
CA LEU A 299 59.05 -12.77 13.13
C LEU A 299 57.75 -13.57 13.23
N GLY A 300 56.70 -12.92 13.75
CA GLY A 300 55.32 -13.43 13.74
C GLY A 300 54.60 -13.02 12.46
N SER A 301 54.12 -14.03 11.73
CA SER A 301 53.43 -13.96 10.44
C SER A 301 52.03 -13.33 10.51
N ILE A 302 51.66 -12.58 9.47
CA ILE A 302 50.31 -12.09 9.19
C ILE A 302 49.62 -13.11 8.28
N THR A 303 48.55 -13.78 8.74
CA THR A 303 47.58 -14.44 7.85
C THR A 303 46.23 -14.63 8.54
N ARG A 304 45.16 -14.10 7.91
CA ARG A 304 43.74 -14.55 7.84
C ARG A 304 42.81 -13.34 7.78
N MET A 305 41.67 -13.33 7.10
CA MET A 305 41.06 -14.13 6.03
C MET A 305 39.81 -13.30 5.70
N MET A 306 39.60 -12.88 4.44
CA MET A 306 38.30 -12.37 4.00
C MET A 306 37.50 -13.56 3.50
N GLU A 307 36.40 -13.89 4.18
CA GLU A 307 35.34 -14.74 3.66
C GLU A 307 33.97 -14.12 3.97
N GLY A 308 33.12 -14.08 2.94
CA GLY A 308 31.67 -13.96 3.10
C GLY A 308 31.07 -12.58 2.91
N VAL A 309 30.94 -12.12 1.67
CA VAL A 309 29.85 -11.19 1.29
C VAL A 309 28.97 -11.90 0.27
N THR A 310 27.91 -12.53 0.78
CA THR A 310 26.80 -13.03 -0.02
C THR A 310 25.97 -11.82 -0.45
N LEU A 311 25.89 -11.54 -1.76
CA LEU A 311 24.97 -10.54 -2.31
C LEU A 311 23.52 -11.02 -2.10
N HIS A 312 22.87 -10.51 -1.06
CA HIS A 312 21.41 -10.46 -0.99
C HIS A 312 20.96 -9.08 -1.50
N PHE A 313 20.76 -8.96 -2.81
CA PHE A 313 20.05 -7.82 -3.40
C PHE A 313 18.66 -8.29 -3.88
N LEU A 314 17.80 -8.60 -2.91
CA LEU A 314 16.35 -8.56 -3.10
C LEU A 314 15.72 -8.02 -1.81
N PRO A 315 14.91 -6.95 -1.87
CA PRO A 315 14.13 -6.50 -0.73
C PRO A 315 13.26 -7.64 -0.17
N PRO A 316 13.16 -7.82 1.16
CA PRO A 316 12.41 -8.93 1.78
C PRO A 316 10.92 -9.02 1.41
N TRP A 317 10.34 -7.98 0.80
CA TRP A 317 8.95 -7.92 0.37
C TRP A 317 8.72 -8.42 -1.08
N LEU A 318 9.79 -8.83 -1.79
CA LEU A 318 9.73 -9.35 -3.16
C LEU A 318 9.82 -10.88 -3.27
N LEU A 319 9.93 -11.59 -2.15
CA LEU A 319 9.93 -13.06 -2.14
C LEU A 319 8.49 -13.56 -1.93
N PRO A 320 7.90 -14.32 -2.87
CA PRO A 320 6.70 -15.10 -2.59
C PRO A 320 7.03 -16.07 -1.46
N GLY A 321 6.17 -16.08 -0.44
CA GLY A 321 6.40 -16.73 0.86
C GLY A 321 7.09 -18.09 0.79
N ALA A 322 8.26 -18.16 1.43
CA ALA A 322 8.83 -19.41 1.90
C ALA A 322 8.41 -19.63 3.36
N GLY A 323 7.36 -20.45 3.53
CA GLY A 323 7.19 -21.36 4.67
C GLY A 323 6.67 -20.80 6.00
N GLY A 324 5.54 -21.36 6.44
CA GLY A 324 4.95 -21.22 7.77
C GLY A 324 3.50 -21.67 7.77
#